data_AF-A0A2S0L728-F1
#
_entry.id   AF-A0A2S0L728-F1
#
_cell.length_a   1.000
_cell.length_b   1.000
_cell.length_c   1.000
_cell.angle_alpha   90.00
_cell.angle_beta   90.00
_cell.angle_gamma   90.00
#
_symmetry.space_group_name_H-M   'P 1'
#
loop_
_entity.id
_entity.type
_entity.pdbx_description
1 polymer ?
#
loop_
_entity_poly.entity_id
_entity_poly.type
_entity_poly.pdbx_seq_one_letter_code
_entity_poly.pdbx_strand_id
1 'polypeptide(L)'
;MSMTFTINESHPQASALVELLKTFSFVSFKETKTKTKKTATKEKAALVEAAFEEESPEDYEFIMALSKEANRNVARRLAKEKNIILPSQKKK
;
A
#
# COMPACT_ATOMS: atom_id res chain seq x y z
N MET A 1 19.01 -27.54 -25.38
CA MET A 1 19.98 -26.91 -24.46
C MET A 1 19.20 -26.42 -23.24
N SER A 2 19.64 -26.74 -22.03
CA SER A 2 19.07 -26.19 -20.79
C SER A 2 19.82 -24.92 -20.41
N MET A 3 19.13 -23.79 -20.29
CA MET A 3 19.71 -22.52 -19.88
C MET A 3 19.26 -22.20 -18.45
N THR A 4 20.20 -21.82 -17.59
CA THR A 4 19.93 -21.39 -16.21
C THR A 4 20.25 -19.91 -16.08
N PHE A 5 19.30 -19.13 -15.59
CA PHE A 5 19.50 -17.74 -15.21
C PHE A 5 19.46 -17.62 -13.69
N THR A 6 20.36 -16.82 -13.13
CA THR A 6 20.45 -16.57 -11.69
C THR A 6 19.99 -15.14 -11.42
N ILE A 7 19.01 -15.00 -10.53
CA ILE A 7 18.54 -13.70 -10.05
C ILE A 7 19.21 -13.45 -8.71
N ASN A 8 19.92 -12.33 -8.57
CA ASN A 8 20.51 -11.94 -7.29
C ASN A 8 19.46 -11.21 -6.44
N GLU A 9 19.06 -11.81 -5.33
CA GLU A 9 18.06 -11.26 -4.41
C GLU A 9 18.51 -9.97 -3.70
N SER A 10 19.80 -9.62 -3.71
CA SER A 10 20.28 -8.40 -3.07
C SER A 10 19.87 -7.11 -3.79
N HIS A 11 19.37 -7.22 -5.03
CA HIS A 11 18.91 -6.06 -5.80
C HIS A 11 17.44 -5.74 -5.48
N PRO A 12 17.06 -4.48 -5.21
CA PRO A 12 15.67 -4.12 -4.87
C PRO A 12 14.65 -4.53 -5.94
N GLN A 13 15.06 -4.58 -7.21
CA GLN A 13 14.21 -4.99 -8.34
C GLN A 13 14.03 -6.51 -8.45
N ALA A 14 14.86 -7.31 -7.78
CA ALA A 14 14.80 -8.76 -7.86
C ALA A 14 13.50 -9.31 -7.28
N SER A 15 13.02 -8.75 -6.17
CA SER A 15 11.77 -9.16 -5.53
C SER A 15 10.56 -8.95 -6.45
N ALA A 16 10.43 -7.76 -7.04
CA ALA A 16 9.35 -7.44 -7.99
C ALA A 16 9.41 -8.33 -9.25
N LEU A 17 10.61 -8.62 -9.75
CA LEU A 17 10.80 -9.51 -10.90
C LEU A 17 10.40 -10.95 -10.57
N VAL A 18 10.71 -11.45 -9.38
CA VAL A 18 10.28 -12.78 -8.92
C VAL A 18 8.75 -12.86 -8.79
N GLU A 19 8.09 -11.81 -8.29
CA GLU A 19 6.63 -11.75 -8.23
C GLU A 19 5.97 -11.77 -9.60
N LEU A 20 6.51 -11.00 -10.56
CA LEU A 20 6.05 -11.05 -11.95
C LEU A 20 6.22 -12.45 -12.53
N LEU A 21 7.37 -13.09 -12.31
CA LEU A 21 7.63 -14.43 -12.83
C LEU A 21 6.66 -15.48 -12.27
N LYS A 22 6.17 -15.31 -11.04
CA LYS A 22 5.14 -16.19 -10.45
C LYS A 22 3.78 -16.11 -11.14
N THR A 23 3.50 -15.03 -11.88
CA THR A 23 2.22 -14.87 -12.61
C THR A 23 2.14 -15.73 -13.88
N PHE A 24 3.29 -16.13 -14.42
CA PHE A 24 3.35 -16.90 -15.66
C PHE A 24 3.12 -18.40 -15.40
N SER A 25 2.14 -18.98 -16.10
CA SER A 25 1.76 -20.41 -15.95
C SER A 25 2.81 -21.40 -16.46
N PHE A 26 3.78 -20.93 -17.24
CA PHE A 26 4.86 -21.75 -17.80
C PHE A 26 6.18 -21.65 -17.02
N VAL A 27 6.24 -20.81 -15.98
CA VAL A 27 7.42 -20.68 -15.14
C VAL A 27 7.30 -21.65 -13.97
N SER A 28 8.31 -22.52 -13.82
CA SER A 28 8.42 -23.44 -12.69
C SER A 28 9.61 -23.07 -11.81
N PHE A 29 9.37 -22.92 -10.51
CA PHE A 29 10.42 -22.66 -9.54
C PHE A 29 10.90 -23.98 -8.96
N LYS A 30 12.21 -24.22 -9.04
CA LYS A 30 12.86 -25.33 -8.33
C LYS A 30 13.42 -24.79 -7.03
N GLU A 31 12.68 -25.00 -5.93
CA GLU A 31 13.18 -24.67 -4.59
C GLU A 31 14.35 -25.59 -4.25
N THR A 32 15.57 -25.06 -4.31
CA THR A 32 16.72 -25.71 -3.68
C THR A 32 16.64 -25.39 -2.19
N LYS A 33 16.41 -26.42 -1.37
CA LYS A 33 16.40 -26.29 0.10
C LYS A 33 17.80 -25.94 0.60
N THR A 34 18.20 -24.68 0.53
CA THR A 34 19.28 -24.15 1.36
C THR A 34 18.74 -24.09 2.78
N LYS A 35 19.31 -24.90 3.67
CA LYS A 35 19.06 -24.85 5.11
C LYS A 35 19.54 -23.50 5.65
N THR A 36 18.71 -22.47 5.55
CA THR A 36 18.88 -21.25 6.35
C THR A 36 18.50 -21.63 7.78
N LYS A 37 19.49 -21.63 8.67
CA LYS A 37 19.27 -21.74 10.12
C LYS A 37 18.14 -20.79 10.50
N LYS A 38 17.08 -21.32 11.11
CA LYS A 38 16.12 -20.54 11.89
C LYS A 38 16.89 -19.84 13.02
N THR A 39 17.33 -18.61 12.79
CA THR A 39 17.47 -17.65 13.89
C THR A 39 16.07 -17.17 14.19
N ALA A 40 15.49 -17.73 15.24
CA ALA A 40 14.31 -17.19 15.89
C ALA A 40 14.69 -15.84 16.51
N THR A 41 14.70 -14.80 15.70
CA THR A 41 14.68 -13.42 16.21
C THR A 41 13.21 -13.06 16.26
N LYS A 42 12.67 -12.89 17.47
CA LYS A 42 11.46 -12.10 17.71
C LYS A 42 11.77 -10.68 17.22
N GLU A 43 11.68 -10.45 15.93
CA GLU A 43 11.55 -9.10 15.42
C GLU A 43 10.12 -8.69 15.77
N LYS A 44 10.02 -7.91 16.86
CA LYS A 44 8.92 -6.96 17.00
C LYS A 44 8.75 -6.35 15.63
N ALA A 45 7.58 -6.51 15.02
CA ALA A 45 7.24 -5.83 13.79
C ALA A 45 7.57 -4.35 14.01
N ALA A 46 8.74 -3.93 13.53
CA ALA A 46 9.07 -2.54 13.42
C ALA A 46 8.04 -2.04 12.43
N LEU A 47 7.07 -1.29 12.94
CA LEU A 47 6.22 -0.46 12.13
C LEU A 47 7.22 0.35 11.31
N VAL A 48 7.40 -0.04 10.03
CA VAL A 48 8.19 0.73 9.09
C VAL A 48 7.48 2.07 9.10
N GLU A 49 8.07 3.05 9.79
CA GLU A 49 7.61 4.43 9.73
C GLU A 49 7.58 4.72 8.24
N ALA A 50 6.37 4.91 7.70
CA ALA A 50 6.24 5.41 6.35
C ALA A 50 7.11 6.66 6.32
N ALA A 51 8.09 6.69 5.42
CA ALA A 51 8.89 7.87 5.20
C ALA A 51 7.94 8.93 4.67
N PHE A 52 7.34 9.70 5.57
CA PHE A 52 6.56 10.87 5.21
C PHE A 52 7.58 11.88 4.70
N GLU A 53 7.47 12.23 3.42
CA GLU A 53 8.10 13.45 2.94
C GLU A 53 7.57 14.62 3.79
N GLU A 54 8.42 15.60 4.09
CA GLU A 54 8.01 16.81 4.82
C GLU A 54 6.91 17.50 4.02
N GLU A 55 5.66 17.27 4.41
CA GLU A 55 4.47 17.82 3.73
C GLU A 55 4.52 19.34 3.88
N SER A 56 4.59 20.06 2.77
CA SER A 56 4.64 21.52 2.83
C SER A 56 3.32 22.06 3.39
N PRO A 57 3.32 23.25 4.01
CA PRO A 57 2.08 23.88 4.46
C PRO A 57 1.03 23.99 3.34
N GLU A 58 1.47 24.18 2.10
CA GLU A 58 0.65 24.28 0.90
C GLU A 58 -0.01 22.95 0.55
N ASP A 59 0.75 21.85 0.63
CA ASP A 59 0.23 20.49 0.41
C ASP A 59 -0.81 20.13 1.47
N TYR A 60 -0.56 20.47 2.73
CA TYR A 60 -1.50 20.25 3.81
C TYR A 60 -2.82 21.01 3.59
N GLU A 61 -2.74 22.29 3.21
CA GLU A 61 -3.92 23.10 2.89
C GLU A 61 -4.71 22.53 1.71
N PHE A 62 -4.02 22.10 0.67
CA PHE A 62 -4.61 21.48 -0.51
C PHE A 62 -5.33 20.17 -0.17
N ILE A 63 -4.66 19.26 0.55
CA ILE A 63 -5.23 17.98 0.99
C ILE A 63 -6.42 18.22 1.91
N MET A 64 -6.33 19.18 2.81
CA MET A 64 -7.41 19.55 3.72
C MET A 64 -8.62 20.12 2.96
N ALA A 65 -8.41 20.93 1.93
CA ALA A 65 -9.49 21.47 1.10
C ALA A 65 -10.23 20.35 0.35
N LEU A 66 -9.50 19.46 -0.31
CA LEU A 66 -10.06 18.29 -0.99
C LEU A 66 -10.85 17.39 -0.02
N SER A 67 -10.27 17.12 1.16
CA SER A 67 -10.90 16.31 2.20
C SER A 67 -12.22 16.92 2.68
N LYS A 68 -12.25 18.24 2.91
CA LYS A 68 -13.48 18.95 3.31
C LYS A 68 -14.57 18.85 2.25
N GLU A 69 -14.22 19.01 0.97
CA GLU A 69 -15.17 18.91 -0.13
C GLU A 69 -15.72 17.49 -0.28
N ALA A 70 -14.84 16.49 -0.32
CA ALA A 70 -15.23 15.08 -0.42
C ALA A 70 -16.15 14.68 0.73
N ASN A 71 -15.75 14.99 1.97
CA ASN A 71 -16.55 14.68 3.16
C ASN A 71 -17.90 15.38 3.15
N ARG A 72 -17.99 16.62 2.68
CA ARG A 72 -19.26 17.36 2.54
C ARG A 72 -20.19 16.68 1.55
N ASN A 73 -19.67 16.21 0.42
CA ASN A 73 -20.46 15.53 -0.60
C ASN A 73 -20.95 14.15 -0.13
N VAL A 74 -20.08 13.38 0.52
CA VAL A 74 -20.46 12.09 1.14
C VAL A 74 -21.53 12.30 2.21
N ALA A 75 -21.35 13.27 3.10
CA ALA A 75 -22.33 13.58 4.14
C ALA A 75 -23.71 13.94 3.54
N ARG A 76 -23.74 14.78 2.49
CA ARG A 76 -24.99 15.13 1.79
C ARG A 76 -25.67 13.92 1.15
N ARG A 77 -24.89 13.02 0.55
CA ARG A 77 -25.43 11.79 -0.04
C ARG A 77 -26.07 10.91 1.03
N LEU A 78 -25.32 10.64 2.11
CA LEU A 78 -25.82 9.83 3.23
C LEU A 78 -27.04 10.46 3.91
N ALA A 79 -27.07 11.78 4.05
CA ALA A 79 -28.20 12.52 4.59
C ALA A 79 -29.48 12.32 3.75
N LYS A 80 -29.37 12.34 2.42
CA LYS A 80 -30.49 12.04 1.52
C LYS A 80 -30.93 10.58 1.63
N GLU A 81 -29.99 9.64 1.62
CA GLU A 81 -30.27 8.20 1.69
C GLU A 81 -30.93 7.80 3.03
N LYS A 82 -30.52 8.44 4.12
CA LYS A 82 -31.00 8.15 5.47
C LYS A 82 -32.10 9.09 5.95
N ASN A 83 -32.50 10.06 5.13
CA ASN A 83 -33.46 11.11 5.48
C ASN A 83 -33.07 11.85 6.78
N ILE A 84 -31.78 12.17 6.95
CA ILE A 84 -31.24 12.86 8.12
C ILE A 84 -30.90 14.30 7.76
N ILE A 85 -31.25 15.26 8.61
CA ILE A 85 -30.91 16.67 8.42
C ILE A 85 -29.50 16.92 8.96
N LEU A 86 -28.58 17.33 8.07
CA LEU A 86 -27.23 17.71 8.48
C LEU A 86 -27.24 19.02 9.27
N PRO A 87 -26.35 19.20 10.27
CA PRO A 87 -26.19 20.47 10.98
C PRO A 87 -25.91 21.65 10.05
N SER A 88 -25.21 21.42 8.93
CA SER A 88 -24.94 22.43 7.91
C SER A 88 -26.19 22.90 7.15
N GLN A 89 -27.30 22.16 7.23
CA GLN A 89 -28.59 22.53 6.63
C GLN A 89 -29.53 23.22 7.62
N LYS A 90 -29.23 23.21 8.93
CA LYS A 90 -30.04 23.86 9.97
C LYS A 90 -29.83 25.37 10.09
N LYS A 91 -28.82 25.93 9.43
CA LYS A 91 -28.45 27.36 9.48
C LYS A 91 -28.97 28.17 8.28
N LYS A 92 -30.08 27.77 7.67
CA LYS A 92 -30.74 28.52 6.59
C LYS A 92 -32.04 29.13 7.08
#